data_AF-A0A2G2XEP4-F1
#
_entry.id   AF-A0A2G2XEP4-F1
#
_cell.length_a   1.000
_cell.length_b   1.000
_cell.length_c   1.000
_cell.angle_alpha   90.00
_cell.angle_beta   90.00
_cell.angle_gamma   90.00
#
_symmetry.space_group_name_H-M   'P 1'
#
loop_
_entity.id
_entity.type
_entity.pdbx_description
1 polymer ?
#
loop_
_entity_poly.entity_id
_entity_poly.type
_entity_poly.pdbx_seq_one_letter_code
_entity_poly.pdbx_strand_id
1 'polypeptide(L)'
;MACMNKGWEILSGKIKSLLKRKKGIENRDNSIAEKWEILNGKNNWEGSFGLRSSTIPHSLWPNVSGGLDKNNPYKYDITKYVYAASVVPSKTQKVKESTWIGFVGVATDEEIFGEKTNSILVHKGFYSIYTSLNEASDFNRTTSARDQVLEEVKRLLNQYKEEEVSITATGHSLGSSLATLYAIDIVVNQNNKEFPVTAFVYACPRVGEENFKEAYGKLKTLQILRISNASDPVPKLPESGLIDGFANDRRVYEDVGFELSIDTTKSKYLKKDVDGHILEVYLHGTAGTQGAKGEFKLEINRDIALKNKADDVLKDEYGVPVSWCIEKNKGMVQQEDGYWILMDHEDYDTYFLP
;
A
#
# COMPACT_ATOMS: atom_id res chain seq x y z
N MET A 1 -1.86 -2.85 2.46
CA MET A 1 -0.60 -3.26 3.13
C MET A 1 -0.25 -2.20 4.16
N ALA A 2 -0.19 -2.55 5.44
CA ALA A 2 0.25 -1.63 6.50
C ALA A 2 1.54 -2.13 7.16
N CYS A 3 2.36 -1.20 7.63
CA CYS A 3 3.69 -1.47 8.17
C CYS A 3 4.00 -0.53 9.34
N MET A 4 4.60 -1.06 10.41
CA MET A 4 5.16 -0.25 11.50
C MET A 4 6.69 -0.31 11.46
N ASN A 5 7.32 0.86 11.35
CA ASN A 5 8.76 1.02 11.50
C ASN A 5 9.08 1.34 12.98
N LYS A 6 10.20 0.84 13.50
CA LYS A 6 10.68 1.08 14.87
C LYS A 6 11.79 2.14 14.92
N GLY A 7 11.75 3.03 15.90
CA GLY A 7 12.90 3.86 16.27
C GLY A 7 14.04 3.01 16.85
N TRP A 8 15.25 3.09 16.29
CA TRP A 8 16.37 2.24 16.69
C TRP A 8 17.18 2.84 17.86
N GLU A 9 16.83 2.48 19.10
CA GLU A 9 17.50 2.99 20.32
C GLU A 9 18.13 1.93 21.24
N ILE A 10 18.14 0.63 20.88
CA ILE A 10 18.77 -0.44 21.70
C ILE A 10 19.96 -1.13 21.00
N LEU A 11 21.01 -0.36 20.68
CA LEU A 11 22.37 -0.90 20.51
C LEU A 11 23.52 0.11 20.79
N SER A 12 23.19 1.33 21.20
CA SER A 12 24.12 2.45 21.40
C SER A 12 25.18 2.21 22.50
N GLY A 13 24.89 1.35 23.49
CA GLY A 13 25.77 1.08 24.63
C GLY A 13 26.99 0.19 24.35
N LYS A 14 26.87 -0.85 23.50
CA LYS A 14 27.95 -1.84 23.27
C LYS A 14 28.86 -1.54 22.07
N ILE A 15 28.40 -0.73 21.10
CA ILE A 15 29.20 -0.42 19.89
C ILE A 15 30.24 0.70 20.15
N LYS A 16 29.99 1.61 21.10
CA LYS A 16 30.88 2.75 21.42
C LYS A 16 32.29 2.35 21.92
N SER A 17 32.48 1.13 22.43
CA SER A 17 33.81 0.61 22.80
C SER A 17 34.59 0.05 21.60
N LEU A 18 33.89 -0.56 20.63
CA LEU A 18 34.49 -1.19 19.45
C LEU A 18 34.93 -0.17 18.37
N LEU A 19 34.15 0.90 18.17
CA LEU A 19 34.48 1.93 17.17
C LEU A 19 35.76 2.72 17.48
N LYS A 20 36.26 2.69 18.73
CA LYS A 20 37.48 3.43 19.13
C LYS A 20 38.80 2.87 18.56
N ARG A 21 38.77 1.82 17.72
CA ARG A 21 39.95 1.14 17.16
C ARG A 21 40.09 1.08 15.62
N LYS A 22 39.22 1.75 14.85
CA LYS A 22 39.41 1.93 13.39
C LYS A 22 39.21 3.38 12.96
N LYS A 23 40.28 4.18 12.99
CA LYS A 23 40.39 5.37 12.11
C LYS A 23 40.62 4.87 10.67
N GLY A 24 39.97 5.48 9.68
CA GLY A 24 40.25 5.21 8.26
C GLY A 24 39.06 4.76 7.39
N ILE A 25 37.83 5.19 7.71
CA ILE A 25 36.69 5.17 6.77
C ILE A 25 36.05 6.56 6.83
N GLU A 26 35.70 7.10 5.66
CA GLU A 26 35.11 8.45 5.50
C GLU A 26 33.63 8.46 5.92
N ASN A 27 33.17 9.58 6.50
CA ASN A 27 31.76 9.76 6.83
C ASN A 27 30.89 9.73 5.56
N ARG A 28 29.78 8.99 5.63
CA ARG A 28 28.65 9.07 4.70
C ARG A 28 27.36 9.25 5.50
N ASP A 29 27.27 10.37 6.21
CA ASP A 29 26.11 10.74 7.03
C ASP A 29 24.90 10.99 6.11
N ASN A 30 24.00 10.01 6.00
CA ASN A 30 22.87 10.00 5.05
C ASN A 30 21.93 8.78 5.25
N SER A 31 21.76 8.29 6.48
CA SER A 31 20.93 7.11 6.74
C SER A 31 19.42 7.40 6.61
N ILE A 32 18.62 6.39 6.30
CA ILE A 32 17.15 6.50 6.33
C ILE A 32 16.65 6.81 7.76
N ALA A 33 17.34 6.31 8.79
CA ALA A 33 17.01 6.59 10.19
C ALA A 33 17.20 8.07 10.59
N GLU A 34 17.97 8.86 9.84
CA GLU A 34 18.10 10.32 10.04
C GLU A 34 17.09 11.14 9.23
N LYS A 35 16.34 10.49 8.32
CA LYS A 35 15.39 11.14 7.39
C LYS A 35 13.98 10.57 7.43
N TRP A 36 13.71 9.63 8.34
CA TRP A 36 12.47 8.85 8.35
C TRP A 36 11.22 9.73 8.39
N GLU A 37 11.23 10.82 9.16
CA GLU A 37 10.14 11.79 9.21
C GLU A 37 9.87 12.45 7.85
N ILE A 38 10.93 12.88 7.15
CA ILE A 38 10.85 13.57 5.85
C ILE A 38 10.39 12.59 4.77
N LEU A 39 10.88 11.34 4.83
CA LEU A 39 10.43 10.26 3.94
C LEU A 39 8.94 9.96 4.18
N ASN A 40 8.50 9.98 5.44
CA ASN A 40 7.09 9.87 5.87
C ASN A 40 6.24 11.16 5.63
N GLY A 41 6.78 12.19 4.98
CA GLY A 41 6.03 13.37 4.54
C GLY A 41 6.07 14.57 5.49
N LYS A 42 6.97 14.63 6.48
CA LYS A 42 7.22 15.86 7.25
C LYS A 42 7.55 17.00 6.30
N ASN A 43 6.81 18.11 6.44
CA ASN A 43 6.79 19.25 5.52
C ASN A 43 6.25 18.94 4.10
N ASN A 44 5.26 18.03 3.95
CA ASN A 44 4.52 17.79 2.70
C ASN A 44 5.39 17.38 1.49
N TRP A 45 6.61 16.87 1.73
CA TRP A 45 7.67 16.72 0.72
C TRP A 45 8.05 18.02 -0.03
N GLU A 46 7.75 19.20 0.53
CA GLU A 46 8.16 20.51 0.00
C GLU A 46 9.69 20.63 -0.06
N GLY A 47 10.19 21.34 -1.09
CA GLY A 47 11.60 21.32 -1.48
C GLY A 47 12.11 19.97 -2.03
N SER A 48 11.49 18.85 -1.65
CA SER A 48 11.81 17.49 -2.12
C SER A 48 11.13 17.13 -3.44
N PHE A 49 10.35 18.05 -4.04
CA PHE A 49 9.71 17.92 -5.36
C PHE A 49 10.68 17.65 -6.54
N GLY A 50 11.99 17.75 -6.33
CA GLY A 50 12.98 16.99 -7.11
C GLY A 50 12.97 15.50 -6.76
N LEU A 51 11.78 14.88 -6.74
CA LEU A 51 11.50 13.62 -6.04
C LEU A 51 11.94 12.40 -6.86
N ARG A 52 13.26 12.22 -6.89
CA ARG A 52 14.00 11.08 -7.46
C ARG A 52 13.60 9.77 -6.80
N SER A 53 13.83 8.65 -7.49
CA SER A 53 13.47 7.31 -6.99
C SER A 53 14.19 6.92 -5.69
N SER A 54 15.33 7.55 -5.40
CA SER A 54 16.04 7.49 -4.12
C SER A 54 15.22 7.91 -2.89
N THR A 55 14.09 8.60 -3.07
CA THR A 55 13.33 9.26 -2.00
C THR A 55 12.08 8.49 -1.58
N ILE A 56 11.68 7.42 -2.29
CA ILE A 56 10.64 6.47 -1.83
C ILE A 56 11.33 5.15 -1.49
N PRO A 57 11.50 4.80 -0.20
CA PRO A 57 12.18 3.58 0.20
C PRO A 57 11.54 2.34 -0.41
N HIS A 58 12.35 1.46 -1.00
CA HIS A 58 11.90 0.22 -1.67
C HIS A 58 11.20 -0.78 -0.72
N SER A 59 11.23 -0.52 0.59
CA SER A 59 10.51 -1.26 1.63
C SER A 59 9.03 -0.84 1.78
N LEU A 60 8.66 0.34 1.26
CA LEU A 60 7.30 0.91 1.34
C LEU A 60 6.51 0.72 0.03
N TRP A 61 7.07 -0.08 -0.89
CA TRP A 61 6.43 -0.43 -2.16
C TRP A 61 5.51 -1.64 -1.93
N PRO A 62 4.32 -1.71 -2.54
CA PRO A 62 3.44 -2.87 -2.38
C PRO A 62 4.15 -4.17 -2.78
N ASN A 63 4.41 -5.04 -1.81
CA ASN A 63 4.99 -6.36 -2.05
C ASN A 63 3.94 -7.26 -2.72
N VAL A 64 4.00 -7.36 -4.05
CA VAL A 64 3.32 -8.43 -4.79
C VAL A 64 3.94 -9.76 -4.36
N SER A 65 3.09 -10.66 -3.86
CA SER A 65 3.42 -11.98 -3.28
C SER A 65 4.60 -12.69 -3.94
N GLY A 66 5.55 -13.16 -3.12
CA GLY A 66 6.71 -13.96 -3.53
C GLY A 66 7.93 -13.19 -4.04
N GLY A 67 9.07 -13.38 -3.35
CA GLY A 67 10.41 -13.40 -3.97
C GLY A 67 11.41 -12.27 -3.67
N LEU A 68 11.05 -11.24 -2.89
CA LEU A 68 11.88 -10.03 -2.72
C LEU A 68 12.74 -9.97 -1.45
N ASP A 69 12.83 -11.05 -0.67
CA ASP A 69 13.55 -11.07 0.62
C ASP A 69 15.08 -11.02 0.49
N LYS A 70 15.59 -11.47 -0.67
CA LYS A 70 17.03 -11.49 -0.97
C LYS A 70 17.48 -10.11 -1.43
N ASN A 71 18.53 -9.57 -0.80
CA ASN A 71 19.08 -8.23 -1.02
C ASN A 71 18.13 -7.06 -0.63
N ASN A 72 17.04 -7.34 0.10
CA ASN A 72 16.30 -6.30 0.81
C ASN A 72 16.89 -6.10 2.23
N PRO A 73 17.46 -4.92 2.56
CA PRO A 73 18.01 -4.67 3.89
C PRO A 73 16.95 -4.30 4.93
N TYR A 74 15.69 -4.08 4.52
CA TYR A 74 14.57 -3.74 5.40
C TYR A 74 13.70 -4.98 5.60
N LYS A 75 13.41 -5.34 6.86
CA LYS A 75 12.68 -6.55 7.23
C LYS A 75 11.42 -6.21 8.01
N TYR A 76 10.35 -6.93 7.71
CA TYR A 76 9.06 -6.84 8.39
C TYR A 76 8.51 -8.25 8.58
N ASP A 77 7.95 -8.49 9.76
CA ASP A 77 7.26 -9.74 10.08
C ASP A 77 5.76 -9.56 9.78
N ILE A 78 5.14 -10.53 9.11
CA ILE A 78 3.68 -10.51 8.88
C ILE A 78 3.00 -10.99 10.15
N THR A 79 2.18 -10.15 10.78
CA THR A 79 1.56 -10.46 12.08
C THR A 79 0.09 -10.86 11.99
N LYS A 80 -0.62 -10.50 10.90
CA LYS A 80 -2.03 -10.85 10.68
C LYS A 80 -2.39 -10.76 9.20
N TYR A 81 -3.20 -11.71 8.73
CA TYR A 81 -3.89 -11.63 7.44
C TYR A 81 -5.28 -10.98 7.64
N VAL A 82 -5.77 -10.26 6.64
CA VAL A 82 -7.07 -9.56 6.69
C VAL A 82 -7.92 -10.02 5.51
N TYR A 83 -9.21 -10.19 5.76
CA TYR A 83 -10.19 -10.63 4.78
C TYR A 83 -11.31 -9.59 4.68
N ALA A 84 -11.93 -9.48 3.50
CA ALA A 84 -13.04 -8.55 3.27
C ALA A 84 -14.17 -9.20 2.47
N ALA A 85 -15.35 -8.60 2.58
CA ALA A 85 -16.50 -8.89 1.73
C ALA A 85 -17.06 -7.60 1.12
N SER A 86 -18.05 -7.72 0.25
CA SER A 86 -18.80 -6.58 -0.30
C SER A 86 -20.26 -6.98 -0.45
N VAL A 87 -21.17 -6.19 0.13
CA VAL A 87 -22.62 -6.30 -0.16
C VAL A 87 -23.01 -5.61 -1.47
N VAL A 88 -22.11 -4.83 -2.09
CA VAL A 88 -22.30 -4.23 -3.42
C VAL A 88 -21.80 -5.20 -4.51
N PRO A 89 -22.64 -5.62 -5.48
CA PRO A 89 -22.23 -6.50 -6.57
C PRO A 89 -21.22 -5.83 -7.53
N SER A 90 -20.08 -6.48 -7.74
CA SER A 90 -19.09 -6.05 -8.74
C SER A 90 -19.48 -6.47 -10.15
N LYS A 91 -19.21 -5.62 -11.14
CA LYS A 91 -19.36 -5.95 -12.57
C LYS A 91 -18.20 -6.82 -13.10
N THR A 92 -17.06 -6.85 -12.42
CA THR A 92 -15.83 -7.56 -12.86
C THR A 92 -15.56 -8.84 -12.07
N GLN A 93 -16.26 -9.06 -10.95
CA GLN A 93 -16.09 -10.25 -10.09
C GLN A 93 -17.41 -11.01 -9.93
N LYS A 94 -17.50 -12.17 -10.59
CA LYS A 94 -18.47 -13.23 -10.22
C LYS A 94 -17.89 -14.02 -9.04
N VAL A 95 -18.11 -13.57 -7.81
CA VAL A 95 -17.79 -14.35 -6.61
C VAL A 95 -18.97 -14.31 -5.65
N LYS A 96 -19.25 -15.45 -5.00
CA LYS A 96 -20.33 -15.61 -4.01
C LYS A 96 -19.79 -15.85 -2.58
N GLU A 97 -18.47 -15.77 -2.45
CA GLU A 97 -17.64 -16.22 -1.33
C GLU A 97 -16.52 -15.17 -1.11
N SER A 98 -15.96 -15.08 0.11
CA SER A 98 -14.93 -14.07 0.43
C SER A 98 -13.65 -14.29 -0.38
N THR A 99 -12.97 -13.20 -0.73
CA THR A 99 -11.71 -13.21 -1.50
C THR A 99 -10.59 -12.56 -0.70
N TRP A 100 -9.37 -13.07 -0.80
CA TRP A 100 -8.18 -12.41 -0.26
C TRP A 100 -7.89 -11.14 -1.07
N ILE A 101 -7.96 -9.96 -0.42
CA ILE A 101 -7.77 -8.65 -1.09
C ILE A 101 -6.42 -7.99 -0.75
N GLY A 102 -5.49 -8.76 -0.19
CA GLY A 102 -4.33 -8.24 0.54
C GLY A 102 -4.72 -7.76 1.95
N PHE A 103 -3.74 -7.24 2.68
CA PHE A 103 -3.90 -6.90 4.09
C PHE A 103 -4.15 -5.41 4.33
N VAL A 104 -5.14 -5.13 5.19
CA VAL A 104 -5.45 -3.84 5.83
C VAL A 104 -6.19 -2.78 4.99
N GLY A 105 -7.29 -2.18 5.45
CA GLY A 105 -8.08 -2.33 6.71
C GLY A 105 -9.56 -2.57 6.43
N VAL A 106 -10.45 -1.60 6.80
CA VAL A 106 -11.63 -1.08 6.01
C VAL A 106 -13.09 -1.34 6.64
N ALA A 107 -13.92 -0.30 7.04
CA ALA A 107 -15.38 -0.29 7.51
C ALA A 107 -16.42 0.87 7.12
N THR A 108 -16.71 1.99 7.85
CA THR A 108 -17.89 2.91 7.52
C THR A 108 -17.81 4.44 7.75
N ASP A 109 -18.49 5.26 6.92
CA ASP A 109 -18.57 6.76 6.99
C ASP A 109 -19.02 7.35 8.35
N GLU A 110 -20.06 6.81 9.01
CA GLU A 110 -20.42 7.21 10.39
C GLU A 110 -19.38 6.72 11.42
N GLU A 111 -18.75 5.56 11.19
CA GLU A 111 -17.80 4.96 12.13
C GLU A 111 -16.37 5.54 12.03
N ILE A 112 -15.98 6.05 10.87
CA ILE A 112 -14.69 6.70 10.62
C ILE A 112 -14.69 8.07 11.31
N PHE A 113 -15.76 8.86 11.09
CA PHE A 113 -15.78 10.30 11.39
C PHE A 113 -16.72 10.69 12.56
N GLY A 114 -17.60 9.80 13.01
CA GLY A 114 -18.45 9.96 14.20
C GLY A 114 -19.77 10.72 13.97
N GLU A 115 -20.60 10.79 15.02
CA GLU A 115 -22.00 11.31 15.02
C GLU A 115 -22.19 12.79 14.61
N LYS A 116 -21.15 13.48 14.13
CA LYS A 116 -21.19 14.92 13.77
C LYS A 116 -20.91 15.21 12.29
N THR A 117 -20.80 14.19 11.46
CA THR A 117 -20.29 14.33 10.08
C THR A 117 -21.21 13.74 9.00
N ASN A 118 -22.53 13.91 9.13
CA ASN A 118 -23.56 13.52 8.15
C ASN A 118 -23.50 14.31 6.82
N SER A 119 -22.31 14.74 6.39
CA SER A 119 -21.99 15.47 5.17
C SER A 119 -20.73 14.97 4.46
N ILE A 120 -19.89 14.16 5.11
CA ILE A 120 -18.73 13.50 4.46
C ILE A 120 -19.26 12.28 3.72
N LEU A 121 -18.86 12.10 2.44
CA LEU A 121 -19.29 10.96 1.64
C LEU A 121 -18.10 10.34 0.91
N VAL A 122 -18.01 9.00 0.92
CA VAL A 122 -16.98 8.25 0.18
C VAL A 122 -17.61 7.29 -0.84
N HIS A 123 -16.78 6.76 -1.74
CA HIS A 123 -17.25 5.89 -2.82
C HIS A 123 -17.83 4.57 -2.29
N LYS A 124 -19.15 4.40 -2.43
CA LYS A 124 -19.94 3.23 -1.99
C LYS A 124 -19.29 1.86 -2.24
N GLY A 125 -18.58 1.68 -3.36
CA GLY A 125 -17.88 0.42 -3.66
C GLY A 125 -16.65 0.20 -2.78
N PHE A 126 -15.84 1.24 -2.55
CA PHE A 126 -14.71 1.19 -1.62
C PHE A 126 -15.22 1.11 -0.19
N TYR A 127 -16.26 1.88 0.15
CA TYR A 127 -16.97 1.83 1.43
C TYR A 127 -17.61 0.46 1.70
N SER A 128 -18.23 -0.24 0.75
CA SER A 128 -18.78 -1.57 1.04
C SER A 128 -17.68 -2.61 1.26
N ILE A 129 -16.58 -2.52 0.49
CA ILE A 129 -15.37 -3.31 0.76
C ILE A 129 -14.74 -2.89 2.09
N TYR A 130 -14.97 -1.64 2.52
CA TYR A 130 -14.86 -1.10 3.88
C TYR A 130 -15.80 -2.00 4.75
N THR A 131 -17.10 -1.78 4.94
CA THR A 131 -17.87 -2.40 6.04
C THR A 131 -17.88 -3.92 6.11
N SER A 132 -18.00 -4.58 4.96
CA SER A 132 -19.02 -5.64 4.90
C SER A 132 -18.64 -6.86 5.71
N LEU A 133 -19.49 -7.19 6.69
CA LEU A 133 -19.60 -8.54 7.21
C LEU A 133 -20.16 -9.46 6.13
N ASN A 134 -19.84 -10.75 6.22
CA ASN A 134 -20.43 -11.80 5.40
C ASN A 134 -20.73 -13.00 6.30
N GLU A 135 -22.01 -13.18 6.64
CA GLU A 135 -22.49 -14.26 7.52
C GLU A 135 -22.09 -15.67 7.02
N ALA A 136 -21.93 -15.82 5.70
CA ALA A 136 -21.54 -17.07 5.03
C ALA A 136 -20.00 -17.26 4.91
N SER A 137 -19.19 -16.44 5.58
CA SER A 137 -17.73 -16.51 5.54
C SER A 137 -17.12 -16.58 6.94
N ASP A 138 -16.39 -17.65 7.24
CA ASP A 138 -15.73 -17.81 8.54
C ASP A 138 -14.73 -16.69 8.88
N PHE A 139 -14.20 -16.00 7.86
CA PHE A 139 -13.26 -14.88 8.03
C PHE A 139 -13.93 -13.51 8.22
N ASN A 140 -15.21 -13.34 7.87
CA ASN A 140 -15.91 -12.04 7.93
C ASN A 140 -17.30 -12.10 8.57
N ARG A 141 -17.65 -13.20 9.27
CA ARG A 141 -18.96 -13.36 9.92
C ARG A 141 -19.23 -12.34 11.03
N THR A 142 -18.21 -11.94 11.79
CA THR A 142 -18.34 -11.11 13.01
C THR A 142 -17.37 -9.94 13.09
N THR A 143 -16.42 -9.82 12.16
CA THR A 143 -15.47 -8.70 12.09
C THR A 143 -15.34 -8.21 10.65
N SER A 144 -15.46 -6.90 10.47
CA SER A 144 -15.13 -6.23 9.22
C SER A 144 -13.62 -6.27 8.98
N ALA A 145 -13.21 -5.91 7.77
CA ALA A 145 -11.81 -5.81 7.42
C ALA A 145 -11.07 -4.72 8.26
N ARG A 146 -11.79 -3.71 8.78
CA ARG A 146 -11.30 -2.70 9.74
C ARG A 146 -11.22 -3.24 11.15
N ASP A 147 -12.20 -3.98 11.64
CA ASP A 147 -12.18 -4.48 13.02
C ASP A 147 -10.93 -5.34 13.25
N GLN A 148 -10.67 -6.24 12.30
CA GLN A 148 -9.46 -7.08 12.23
C GLN A 148 -8.16 -6.25 12.32
N VAL A 149 -8.20 -5.00 11.86
CA VAL A 149 -7.06 -4.10 11.74
C VAL A 149 -6.93 -3.11 12.87
N LEU A 150 -7.99 -2.43 13.29
CA LEU A 150 -7.92 -1.52 14.42
C LEU A 150 -7.61 -2.32 15.69
N GLU A 151 -8.05 -3.57 15.79
CA GLU A 151 -7.56 -4.54 16.77
C GLU A 151 -6.04 -4.78 16.67
N GLU A 152 -5.52 -5.10 15.49
CA GLU A 152 -4.10 -5.44 15.31
C GLU A 152 -3.17 -4.24 15.46
N VAL A 153 -3.56 -3.08 14.93
CA VAL A 153 -2.90 -1.79 15.15
C VAL A 153 -2.89 -1.46 16.65
N LYS A 154 -4.02 -1.62 17.35
CA LYS A 154 -4.10 -1.43 18.81
C LYS A 154 -3.22 -2.44 19.57
N ARG A 155 -3.16 -3.69 19.13
CA ARG A 155 -2.26 -4.72 19.69
C ARG A 155 -0.79 -4.34 19.54
N LEU A 156 -0.38 -3.89 18.34
CA LEU A 156 0.98 -3.43 18.04
C LEU A 156 1.33 -2.13 18.78
N LEU A 157 0.44 -1.14 18.81
CA LEU A 157 0.64 0.11 19.57
C LEU A 157 0.76 -0.14 21.08
N ASN A 158 0.02 -1.10 21.63
CA ASN A 158 0.19 -1.53 23.02
C ASN A 158 1.52 -2.27 23.26
N GLN A 159 1.94 -3.11 22.30
CA GLN A 159 3.22 -3.82 22.34
C GLN A 159 4.42 -2.86 22.27
N TYR A 160 4.30 -1.77 21.50
CA TYR A 160 5.35 -0.79 21.24
C TYR A 160 5.06 0.59 21.90
N LYS A 161 4.30 0.60 23.00
CA LYS A 161 3.81 1.84 23.64
C LYS A 161 4.92 2.78 24.12
N GLU A 162 6.04 2.23 24.58
CA GLU A 162 7.23 2.97 25.04
C GLU A 162 8.19 3.37 23.89
N GLU A 163 7.95 2.90 22.66
CA GLU A 163 8.76 3.23 21.48
C GLU A 163 8.18 4.44 20.72
N GLU A 164 9.02 5.11 19.93
CA GLU A 164 8.57 5.98 18.86
C GLU A 164 8.10 5.12 17.68
N VAL A 165 6.90 5.42 17.17
CA VAL A 165 6.16 4.60 16.20
C VAL A 165 5.61 5.45 15.08
N SER A 166 5.56 4.88 13.88
CA SER A 166 4.85 5.45 12.72
C SER A 166 4.13 4.32 11.97
N ILE A 167 2.93 4.59 11.46
CA ILE A 167 2.20 3.62 10.61
C ILE A 167 2.30 4.05 9.15
N THR A 168 2.82 3.17 8.31
CA THR A 168 2.82 3.37 6.85
C THR A 168 1.79 2.47 6.19
N ALA A 169 0.87 3.03 5.43
CA ALA A 169 -0.07 2.33 4.57
C ALA A 169 0.41 2.35 3.10
N THR A 170 0.14 1.31 2.34
CA THR A 170 0.32 1.28 0.89
C THR A 170 -0.65 0.30 0.22
N GLY A 171 -0.95 0.57 -1.05
CA GLY A 171 -1.87 -0.21 -1.87
C GLY A 171 -1.82 0.23 -3.33
N HIS A 172 -2.46 -0.55 -4.19
CA HIS A 172 -2.56 -0.33 -5.63
C HIS A 172 -4.00 -0.51 -6.13
N SER A 173 -4.40 0.28 -7.13
CA SER A 173 -5.75 0.28 -7.71
C SER A 173 -6.86 0.37 -6.62
N LEU A 174 -7.77 -0.60 -6.55
CA LEU A 174 -8.72 -0.75 -5.45
C LEU A 174 -8.04 -0.60 -4.07
N GLY A 175 -6.94 -1.34 -3.85
CA GLY A 175 -6.23 -1.38 -2.57
C GLY A 175 -5.63 -0.04 -2.14
N SER A 176 -5.37 0.89 -3.05
CA SER A 176 -4.94 2.25 -2.68
C SER A 176 -6.10 3.11 -2.17
N SER A 177 -7.32 2.93 -2.67
CA SER A 177 -8.51 3.54 -2.05
C SER A 177 -8.71 3.03 -0.62
N LEU A 178 -8.53 1.72 -0.42
CA LEU A 178 -8.68 1.09 0.89
C LEU A 178 -7.60 1.57 1.87
N ALA A 179 -6.34 1.66 1.41
CA ALA A 179 -5.23 2.22 2.19
C ALA A 179 -5.41 3.71 2.53
N THR A 180 -6.03 4.49 1.64
CA THR A 180 -6.36 5.90 1.86
C THR A 180 -7.41 6.08 2.96
N LEU A 181 -8.53 5.34 2.86
CA LEU A 181 -9.57 5.37 3.90
C LEU A 181 -9.03 4.88 5.26
N TYR A 182 -8.24 3.80 5.28
CA TYR A 182 -7.60 3.28 6.49
C TYR A 182 -6.67 4.29 7.17
N ALA A 183 -5.83 4.98 6.39
CA ALA A 183 -4.90 5.96 6.94
C ALA A 183 -5.62 7.16 7.58
N ILE A 184 -6.77 7.55 7.04
CA ILE A 184 -7.67 8.56 7.63
C ILE A 184 -8.33 8.02 8.90
N ASP A 185 -8.92 6.82 8.85
CA ASP A 185 -9.64 6.18 9.96
C ASP A 185 -8.76 5.97 11.21
N ILE A 186 -7.50 5.57 11.06
CA ILE A 186 -6.54 5.57 12.18
C ILE A 186 -6.46 6.93 12.83
N VAL A 187 -6.23 7.99 12.04
CA VAL A 187 -5.89 9.32 12.56
C VAL A 187 -7.11 10.03 13.15
N VAL A 188 -8.31 9.79 12.62
CA VAL A 188 -9.54 10.27 13.24
C VAL A 188 -9.83 9.53 14.56
N ASN A 189 -9.54 8.22 14.62
CA ASN A 189 -9.74 7.39 15.81
C ASN A 189 -8.49 7.26 16.70
N GLN A 190 -7.48 8.14 16.54
CA GLN A 190 -6.26 8.16 17.36
C GLN A 190 -6.57 8.56 18.81
N ASN A 191 -6.78 7.57 19.66
CA ASN A 191 -7.02 7.77 21.09
C ASN A 191 -5.70 7.78 21.88
N ASN A 192 -5.43 8.89 22.58
CA ASN A 192 -4.41 9.06 23.64
C ASN A 192 -2.91 9.05 23.25
N LYS A 193 -2.51 8.76 22.01
CA LYS A 193 -1.12 8.99 21.52
C LYS A 193 -1.16 9.43 20.05
N GLU A 194 -0.76 10.66 19.77
CA GLU A 194 -0.50 11.10 18.39
C GLU A 194 0.75 10.40 17.84
N PHE A 195 0.67 9.92 16.60
CA PHE A 195 1.82 9.36 15.87
C PHE A 195 1.68 9.60 14.36
N PRO A 196 2.79 9.72 13.60
CA PRO A 196 2.73 9.92 12.15
C PRO A 196 2.08 8.73 11.43
N VAL A 197 1.18 9.04 10.50
CA VAL A 197 0.61 8.07 9.56
C VAL A 197 0.89 8.54 8.14
N THR A 198 1.43 7.64 7.31
CA THR A 198 1.80 7.96 5.92
C THR A 198 1.18 6.94 4.97
N ALA A 199 0.53 7.36 3.88
CA ALA A 199 0.05 6.47 2.82
C ALA A 199 0.82 6.67 1.51
N PHE A 200 1.41 5.61 0.96
CA PHE A 200 2.01 5.59 -0.38
C PHE A 200 1.09 4.82 -1.32
N VAL A 201 0.30 5.50 -2.14
CA VAL A 201 -0.83 4.90 -2.85
C VAL A 201 -0.66 4.99 -4.37
N TYR A 202 -0.59 3.85 -5.04
CA TYR A 202 -0.27 3.71 -6.46
C TYR A 202 -1.54 3.53 -7.27
N ALA A 203 -1.69 4.22 -8.41
CA ALA A 203 -2.89 4.12 -9.24
C ALA A 203 -4.21 4.40 -8.51
N CYS A 204 -4.17 5.22 -7.45
CA CYS A 204 -5.28 5.42 -6.52
C CYS A 204 -6.48 6.09 -7.21
N PRO A 205 -7.64 5.42 -7.31
CA PRO A 205 -8.89 6.08 -7.67
C PRO A 205 -9.24 7.16 -6.64
N ARG A 206 -10.13 8.09 -7.01
CA ARG A 206 -10.66 9.09 -6.08
C ARG A 206 -11.61 8.45 -5.07
N VAL A 207 -11.49 8.88 -3.82
CA VAL A 207 -12.04 8.13 -2.68
C VAL A 207 -13.33 8.74 -2.14
N GLY A 208 -13.41 10.06 -2.03
CA GLY A 208 -14.59 10.79 -1.55
C GLY A 208 -14.72 12.16 -2.21
N GLU A 209 -15.65 12.97 -1.72
CA GLU A 209 -15.97 14.29 -2.29
C GLU A 209 -15.30 15.47 -1.53
N GLU A 210 -15.83 16.67 -1.68
CA GLU A 210 -15.27 17.92 -1.14
C GLU A 210 -15.19 17.91 0.40
N ASN A 211 -16.21 17.42 1.10
CA ASN A 211 -16.20 17.33 2.57
C ASN A 211 -15.18 16.29 3.07
N PHE A 212 -14.99 15.18 2.34
CA PHE A 212 -13.93 14.22 2.60
C PHE A 212 -12.52 14.83 2.43
N LYS A 213 -12.31 15.64 1.39
CA LYS A 213 -11.05 16.39 1.18
C LYS A 213 -10.83 17.47 2.25
N GLU A 214 -11.89 18.16 2.66
CA GLU A 214 -11.87 19.07 3.82
C GLU A 214 -11.53 18.35 5.13
N ALA A 215 -12.06 17.15 5.34
CA ALA A 215 -11.77 16.34 6.52
C ALA A 215 -10.29 15.93 6.54
N TYR A 216 -9.77 15.40 5.42
CA TYR A 216 -8.34 15.13 5.23
C TYR A 216 -7.46 16.35 5.57
N GLY A 217 -7.82 17.53 5.08
CA GLY A 217 -7.08 18.78 5.33
C GLY A 217 -6.99 19.22 6.80
N LYS A 218 -7.71 18.57 7.72
CA LYS A 218 -7.68 18.83 9.16
C LYS A 218 -6.75 17.84 9.92
N LEU A 219 -6.31 16.75 9.28
CA LEU A 219 -5.56 15.64 9.88
C LEU A 219 -4.04 15.85 9.83
N LYS A 220 -3.48 16.67 10.73
CA LYS A 220 -2.07 17.12 10.69
C LYS A 220 -1.02 16.02 10.82
N THR A 221 -1.34 14.89 11.45
CA THR A 221 -0.45 13.72 11.60
C THR A 221 -0.50 12.77 10.41
N LEU A 222 -1.38 13.03 9.42
CA LEU A 222 -1.55 12.21 8.22
C LEU A 222 -0.84 12.85 7.02
N GLN A 223 -0.13 12.02 6.26
CA GLN A 223 0.47 12.39 4.98
C GLN A 223 0.11 11.34 3.93
N ILE A 224 -0.29 11.77 2.73
CA ILE A 224 -0.65 10.87 1.63
C ILE A 224 0.13 11.28 0.39
N LEU A 225 0.86 10.33 -0.21
CA LEU A 225 1.53 10.47 -1.50
C LEU A 225 0.83 9.57 -2.52
N ARG A 226 0.07 10.17 -3.44
CA ARG A 226 -0.51 9.50 -4.61
C ARG A 226 0.54 9.42 -5.72
N ILE A 227 0.89 8.21 -6.13
CA ILE A 227 1.69 7.99 -7.35
C ILE A 227 0.71 7.79 -8.50
N SER A 228 0.78 8.65 -9.53
CA SER A 228 -0.09 8.64 -10.72
C SER A 228 0.75 8.44 -11.99
N ASN A 229 0.31 7.58 -12.91
CA ASN A 229 1.00 7.34 -14.18
C ASN A 229 0.31 8.07 -15.33
N ALA A 230 1.09 8.73 -16.19
CA ALA A 230 0.56 9.55 -17.30
C ALA A 230 -0.34 8.77 -18.26
N SER A 231 -0.06 7.47 -18.47
CA SER A 231 -0.85 6.56 -19.31
C SER A 231 -1.98 5.82 -18.58
N ASP A 232 -2.16 6.04 -17.27
CA ASP A 232 -3.24 5.42 -16.49
C ASP A 232 -4.44 6.39 -16.32
N PRO A 233 -5.66 6.00 -16.72
CA PRO A 233 -6.87 6.79 -16.48
C PRO A 233 -7.42 6.65 -15.05
N VAL A 234 -7.11 5.58 -14.32
CA VAL A 234 -7.77 5.22 -13.05
C VAL A 234 -7.64 6.29 -11.96
N PRO A 235 -6.50 6.99 -11.78
CA PRO A 235 -6.39 8.10 -10.81
C PRO A 235 -7.32 9.29 -11.06
N LYS A 236 -7.99 9.36 -12.21
CA LYS A 236 -8.95 10.41 -12.57
C LYS A 236 -10.41 9.96 -12.39
N LEU A 237 -10.61 8.74 -11.87
CA LEU A 237 -11.90 8.08 -11.74
C LEU A 237 -12.20 7.74 -10.27
N PRO A 238 -13.49 7.72 -9.86
CA PRO A 238 -14.62 8.37 -10.54
C PRO A 238 -14.43 9.89 -10.60
N GLU A 239 -15.01 10.54 -11.60
CA GLU A 239 -15.04 12.02 -11.67
C GLU A 239 -16.13 12.60 -10.75
N SER A 240 -17.34 12.01 -10.81
CA SER A 240 -18.52 12.46 -10.07
C SER A 240 -19.60 11.38 -10.04
N GLY A 241 -20.28 11.20 -8.90
CA GLY A 241 -21.28 10.16 -8.66
C GLY A 241 -22.51 10.67 -7.92
N LEU A 242 -23.59 9.89 -7.92
CA LEU A 242 -24.82 10.20 -7.19
C LEU A 242 -24.70 9.82 -5.71
N ILE A 243 -25.35 10.57 -4.84
CA ILE A 243 -25.53 10.15 -3.43
C ILE A 243 -26.62 9.06 -3.38
N ASP A 244 -26.37 7.99 -2.61
CA ASP A 244 -27.39 6.97 -2.33
C ASP A 244 -28.66 7.60 -1.75
N GLY A 245 -29.81 7.24 -2.32
CA GLY A 245 -31.12 7.79 -1.93
C GLY A 245 -31.50 9.11 -2.60
N PHE A 246 -30.56 9.87 -3.19
CA PHE A 246 -30.82 11.19 -3.79
C PHE A 246 -30.58 11.17 -5.31
N ALA A 247 -31.61 10.76 -6.06
CA ALA A 247 -31.53 10.52 -7.50
C ALA A 247 -31.02 11.69 -8.39
N ASN A 248 -31.01 12.91 -7.87
CA ASN A 248 -30.55 14.12 -8.57
C ASN A 248 -29.38 14.86 -7.88
N ASP A 249 -28.88 14.38 -6.74
CA ASP A 249 -27.71 14.98 -6.09
C ASP A 249 -26.44 14.26 -6.58
N ARG A 250 -25.58 14.99 -7.30
CA ARG A 250 -24.33 14.48 -7.86
C ARG A 250 -23.15 15.23 -7.28
N ARG A 251 -22.27 14.50 -6.58
CA ARG A 251 -21.04 15.04 -5.99
C ARG A 251 -19.86 14.81 -6.90
N VAL A 252 -18.93 15.77 -6.92
CA VAL A 252 -17.62 15.64 -7.57
C VAL A 252 -16.69 14.91 -6.62
N TYR A 253 -15.99 13.90 -7.13
CA TYR A 253 -14.96 13.20 -6.36
C TYR A 253 -13.65 13.96 -6.46
N GLU A 254 -12.97 14.01 -5.33
CA GLU A 254 -11.84 14.88 -5.07
C GLU A 254 -10.58 14.11 -4.70
N ASP A 255 -9.44 14.73 -5.01
CA ASP A 255 -8.12 14.15 -4.77
C ASP A 255 -7.59 14.59 -3.38
N VAL A 256 -7.15 13.62 -2.58
CA VAL A 256 -6.49 13.85 -1.28
C VAL A 256 -5.00 13.52 -1.35
N GLY A 257 -4.19 14.20 -0.55
CA GLY A 257 -2.74 14.04 -0.56
C GLY A 257 -2.02 14.66 -1.76
N PHE A 258 -0.71 14.54 -1.73
CA PHE A 258 0.25 15.10 -2.68
C PHE A 258 0.47 14.15 -3.85
N GLU A 259 0.74 14.68 -5.04
CA GLU A 259 0.87 13.87 -6.26
C GLU A 259 2.32 13.75 -6.75
N LEU A 260 2.80 12.52 -6.87
CA LEU A 260 3.99 12.18 -7.65
C LEU A 260 3.56 11.62 -9.00
N SER A 261 3.45 12.52 -9.98
CA SER A 261 3.17 12.11 -11.36
C SER A 261 4.43 11.53 -12.02
N ILE A 262 4.31 10.29 -12.49
CA ILE A 262 5.30 9.56 -13.27
C ILE A 262 4.82 9.39 -14.71
N ASP A 263 5.76 9.21 -15.64
CA ASP A 263 5.46 8.94 -17.05
C ASP A 263 6.29 7.74 -17.52
N THR A 264 5.63 6.58 -17.58
CA THR A 264 6.29 5.34 -18.00
C THR A 264 6.47 5.25 -19.51
N THR A 265 5.82 6.09 -20.33
CA THR A 265 5.95 6.06 -21.80
C THR A 265 7.36 6.46 -22.25
N LYS A 266 8.05 7.28 -21.45
CA LYS A 266 9.47 7.65 -21.60
C LYS A 266 10.43 6.47 -21.38
N SER A 267 9.97 5.33 -20.86
CA SER A 267 10.83 4.18 -20.54
C SER A 267 11.33 3.46 -21.79
N LYS A 268 12.64 3.54 -22.05
CA LYS A 268 13.30 2.75 -23.10
C LYS A 268 13.20 1.23 -22.94
N TYR A 269 12.76 0.73 -21.79
CA TYR A 269 12.67 -0.70 -21.45
C TYR A 269 11.31 -1.32 -21.74
N LEU A 270 10.24 -0.52 -21.74
CA LEU A 270 8.88 -1.03 -21.90
C LEU A 270 8.51 -1.17 -23.38
N LYS A 271 7.54 -2.05 -23.67
CA LYS A 271 6.81 -2.04 -24.94
C LYS A 271 6.03 -0.72 -25.06
N LYS A 272 5.64 -0.32 -26.28
CA LYS A 272 4.95 0.97 -26.51
C LYS A 272 3.56 0.97 -25.91
N ASP A 273 2.80 -0.08 -26.20
CA ASP A 273 1.37 -0.19 -25.92
C ASP A 273 1.14 -1.01 -24.64
N VAL A 274 1.77 -0.55 -23.55
CA VAL A 274 1.70 -1.16 -22.21
C VAL A 274 0.58 -0.52 -21.41
N ASP A 275 -0.22 -1.34 -20.71
CA ASP A 275 -1.18 -0.84 -19.73
C ASP A 275 -0.45 -0.10 -18.60
N GLY A 276 -0.70 1.21 -18.52
CA GLY A 276 -0.14 2.09 -17.50
C GLY A 276 -0.59 1.75 -16.09
N HIS A 277 -1.68 1.00 -15.93
CA HIS A 277 -2.26 0.63 -14.65
C HIS A 277 -1.50 -0.48 -13.92
N ILE A 278 -0.71 -1.31 -14.62
CA ILE A 278 0.00 -2.46 -14.03
C ILE A 278 0.97 -2.01 -12.92
N LEU A 279 0.90 -2.66 -11.75
CA LEU A 279 1.71 -2.28 -10.58
C LEU A 279 3.21 -2.33 -10.87
N GLU A 280 3.72 -3.36 -11.55
CA GLU A 280 5.15 -3.42 -11.90
C GLU A 280 5.59 -2.31 -12.89
N VAL A 281 4.66 -1.79 -13.70
CA VAL A 281 4.88 -0.60 -14.54
C VAL A 281 4.97 0.65 -13.67
N TYR A 282 4.10 0.80 -12.67
CA TYR A 282 4.19 1.84 -11.63
C TYR A 282 5.49 1.78 -10.81
N LEU A 283 5.92 0.59 -10.38
CA LEU A 283 7.14 0.39 -9.60
C LEU A 283 8.39 0.66 -10.44
N HIS A 284 8.41 0.24 -11.72
CA HIS A 284 9.47 0.62 -12.67
C HIS A 284 9.48 2.12 -12.96
N GLY A 285 8.31 2.75 -13.12
CA GLY A 285 8.17 4.19 -13.27
C GLY A 285 8.70 4.96 -12.07
N THR A 286 8.37 4.49 -10.86
CA THR A 286 8.89 5.00 -9.59
C THR A 286 10.41 4.81 -9.49
N ALA A 287 10.96 3.69 -9.97
CA ALA A 287 12.41 3.39 -9.95
C ALA A 287 13.26 4.34 -10.81
N GLY A 288 12.67 4.98 -11.83
CA GLY A 288 13.41 5.80 -12.80
C GLY A 288 12.78 7.14 -13.20
N THR A 289 11.78 7.62 -12.46
CA THR A 289 11.28 8.99 -12.62
C THR A 289 12.36 10.00 -12.24
N GLN A 290 12.49 11.07 -13.02
CA GLN A 290 13.32 12.24 -12.73
C GLN A 290 12.42 13.48 -12.55
N GLY A 291 11.18 13.27 -12.09
CA GLY A 291 10.10 14.26 -12.08
C GLY A 291 9.44 14.44 -13.46
N ALA A 292 8.27 15.06 -13.49
CA ALA A 292 7.41 15.14 -14.68
C ALA A 292 8.10 15.70 -15.95
N LYS A 293 9.05 16.65 -15.78
CA LYS A 293 9.82 17.26 -16.88
C LYS A 293 11.15 16.55 -17.19
N GLY A 294 11.54 15.54 -16.41
CA GLY A 294 12.79 14.80 -16.61
C GLY A 294 12.68 13.70 -17.68
N GLU A 295 13.84 13.23 -18.12
CA GLU A 295 14.00 11.99 -18.89
C GLU A 295 13.80 10.77 -17.98
N PHE A 296 13.54 9.59 -18.56
CA PHE A 296 13.48 8.35 -17.78
C PHE A 296 14.88 7.77 -17.54
N LYS A 297 15.29 7.66 -16.27
CA LYS A 297 16.57 7.09 -15.86
C LYS A 297 16.43 6.35 -14.54
N LEU A 298 16.66 5.03 -14.55
CA LEU A 298 16.76 4.23 -13.34
C LEU A 298 17.90 4.77 -12.44
N GLU A 299 17.54 5.18 -11.22
CA GLU A 299 18.50 5.58 -10.17
C GLU A 299 18.64 4.54 -9.05
N ILE A 300 17.80 3.51 -9.05
CA ILE A 300 17.93 2.33 -8.18
C ILE A 300 18.08 1.06 -9.02
N ASN A 301 18.80 0.08 -8.47
CA ASN A 301 19.02 -1.23 -9.09
C ASN A 301 17.79 -2.15 -8.89
N ARG A 302 16.63 -1.78 -9.47
CA ARG A 302 15.50 -2.70 -9.61
C ARG A 302 15.72 -3.57 -10.85
N ASP A 303 15.60 -4.89 -10.69
CA ASP A 303 15.72 -5.83 -11.81
C ASP A 303 14.63 -5.56 -12.86
N ILE A 304 15.03 -5.59 -14.14
CA ILE A 304 14.10 -5.36 -15.24
C ILE A 304 13.17 -6.55 -15.48
N ALA A 305 13.53 -7.75 -15.04
CA ALA A 305 12.73 -8.96 -15.21
C ALA A 305 11.42 -8.95 -14.39
N LEU A 306 11.39 -8.23 -13.25
CA LEU A 306 10.20 -8.07 -12.40
C LEU A 306 8.98 -7.52 -13.17
N LYS A 307 9.21 -6.82 -14.28
CA LYS A 307 8.16 -6.25 -15.13
C LYS A 307 7.25 -7.31 -15.75
N ASN A 308 7.81 -8.44 -16.16
CA ASN A 308 7.05 -9.55 -16.73
C ASN A 308 6.60 -10.56 -15.66
N LYS A 309 6.53 -10.16 -14.38
CA LYS A 309 6.12 -11.04 -13.26
C LYS A 309 4.74 -11.64 -13.53
N ALA A 310 3.74 -10.81 -13.81
CA ALA A 310 2.38 -11.23 -14.18
C ALA A 310 2.04 -11.01 -15.66
N ASP A 311 2.75 -10.09 -16.35
CA ASP A 311 2.32 -9.52 -17.63
C ASP A 311 3.40 -9.63 -18.74
N ASP A 312 3.11 -9.04 -19.90
CA ASP A 312 4.04 -8.84 -21.02
C ASP A 312 4.27 -7.34 -21.30
N VAL A 313 5.20 -6.71 -20.57
CA VAL A 313 5.41 -5.25 -20.65
C VAL A 313 6.86 -4.85 -20.92
N LEU A 314 7.83 -5.72 -20.62
CA LEU A 314 9.24 -5.55 -21.02
C LEU A 314 9.39 -5.92 -22.50
N LYS A 315 10.18 -5.15 -23.26
CA LYS A 315 10.45 -5.50 -24.67
C LYS A 315 11.11 -6.87 -24.84
N ASP A 316 10.80 -7.51 -25.96
CA ASP A 316 11.30 -8.84 -26.33
C ASP A 316 12.83 -8.87 -26.49
N GLU A 317 13.46 -7.71 -26.75
CA GLU A 317 14.93 -7.52 -26.85
C GLU A 317 15.69 -7.94 -25.57
N TYR A 318 15.02 -8.02 -24.42
CA TYR A 318 15.61 -8.44 -23.15
C TYR A 318 15.44 -9.95 -22.83
N GLY A 319 14.69 -10.70 -23.64
CA GLY A 319 14.58 -12.16 -23.52
C GLY A 319 13.94 -12.72 -22.25
N VAL A 320 13.27 -11.89 -21.44
CA VAL A 320 12.58 -12.32 -20.21
C VAL A 320 11.23 -12.94 -20.58
N PRO A 321 10.92 -14.18 -20.14
CA PRO A 321 9.62 -14.80 -20.38
C PRO A 321 8.45 -13.95 -19.84
N VAL A 322 7.33 -13.96 -20.55
CA VAL A 322 6.09 -13.28 -20.16
C VAL A 322 5.39 -14.02 -19.02
N SER A 323 4.73 -13.29 -18.12
CA SER A 323 3.96 -13.85 -16.99
C SER A 323 4.71 -14.95 -16.21
N TRP A 324 6.01 -14.74 -15.94
CA TRP A 324 6.89 -15.82 -15.46
C TRP A 324 6.61 -16.27 -14.02
N CYS A 325 5.86 -15.49 -13.23
CA CYS A 325 5.57 -15.79 -11.84
C CYS A 325 4.48 -16.85 -11.73
N ILE A 326 4.91 -18.10 -11.82
CA ILE A 326 4.08 -19.27 -11.66
C ILE A 326 4.72 -20.22 -10.63
N GLU A 327 3.91 -20.84 -9.80
CA GLU A 327 4.41 -21.86 -8.89
C GLU A 327 4.98 -23.05 -9.66
N LYS A 328 5.96 -23.73 -9.05
CA LYS A 328 6.51 -24.97 -9.60
C LYS A 328 5.36 -25.96 -9.80
N ASN A 329 5.19 -26.43 -11.04
CA ASN A 329 4.08 -27.31 -11.45
C ASN A 329 2.65 -26.76 -11.18
N LYS A 330 2.47 -25.45 -10.94
CA LYS A 330 1.20 -24.84 -10.49
C LYS A 330 0.68 -25.44 -9.16
N GLY A 331 1.53 -25.47 -8.13
CA GLY A 331 1.19 -26.03 -6.82
C GLY A 331 1.13 -27.57 -6.77
N MET A 332 1.26 -28.27 -7.91
CA MET A 332 1.19 -29.73 -7.94
C MET A 332 2.46 -30.38 -7.38
N VAL A 333 2.33 -31.16 -6.30
CA VAL A 333 3.42 -31.84 -5.60
C VAL A 333 3.21 -33.36 -5.65
N GLN A 334 4.21 -34.08 -6.15
CA GLN A 334 4.23 -35.54 -6.11
C GLN A 334 4.60 -36.04 -4.71
N GLN A 335 3.82 -37.00 -4.21
CA GLN A 335 3.97 -37.62 -2.90
C GLN A 335 4.83 -38.89 -2.98
N GLU A 336 5.24 -39.43 -1.83
CA GLU A 336 6.13 -40.61 -1.74
C GLU A 336 5.50 -41.89 -2.32
N ASP A 337 4.17 -42.00 -2.33
CA ASP A 337 3.40 -43.07 -2.96
C ASP A 337 3.27 -42.92 -4.49
N GLY A 338 3.79 -41.83 -5.06
CA GLY A 338 3.75 -41.49 -6.48
C GLY A 338 2.51 -40.73 -6.94
N TYR A 339 1.49 -40.53 -6.08
CA TYR A 339 0.33 -39.70 -6.40
C TYR A 339 0.70 -38.21 -6.43
N TRP A 340 -0.17 -37.40 -7.04
CA TRP A 340 0.00 -35.96 -7.13
C TRP A 340 -1.17 -35.25 -6.47
N ILE A 341 -0.87 -34.32 -5.57
CA ILE A 341 -1.86 -33.45 -4.92
C ILE A 341 -1.55 -31.99 -5.22
N LEU A 342 -2.57 -31.14 -5.08
CA LEU A 342 -2.43 -29.68 -5.15
C LEU A 342 -2.08 -29.15 -3.77
N MET A 343 -0.96 -28.43 -3.67
CA MET A 343 -0.50 -27.70 -2.48
C MET A 343 -0.28 -26.25 -2.88
N ASP A 344 -1.38 -25.55 -3.17
CA ASP A 344 -1.46 -24.13 -3.55
C ASP A 344 -1.75 -23.21 -2.34
N HIS A 345 -1.68 -23.77 -1.13
CA HIS A 345 -1.81 -23.09 0.15
C HIS A 345 -0.83 -23.67 1.16
N GLU A 346 -0.35 -22.83 2.07
CA GLU A 346 0.33 -23.24 3.29
C GLU A 346 -0.71 -23.35 4.41
N ASP A 347 -0.77 -24.48 5.12
CA ASP A 347 -1.59 -24.62 6.32
C ASP A 347 -0.99 -23.79 7.46
N TYR A 348 -1.47 -22.55 7.60
CA TYR A 348 -1.18 -21.73 8.78
C TYR A 348 -2.00 -22.27 9.97
N ASP A 349 -1.32 -22.96 10.90
CA ASP A 349 -1.92 -23.52 12.11
C ASP A 349 -2.86 -22.52 12.80
N THR A 350 -4.11 -22.94 13.06
CA THR A 350 -5.19 -22.12 13.60
C THR A 350 -5.07 -21.82 15.11
N TYR A 351 -3.85 -21.81 15.65
CA TYR A 351 -3.52 -21.48 17.05
C TYR A 351 -3.80 -20.02 17.47
N PHE A 352 -4.45 -19.23 16.62
CA PHE A 352 -4.85 -17.84 16.88
C PHE A 352 -6.37 -17.59 16.74
N LEU A 353 -7.18 -18.64 16.92
CA LEU A 353 -8.60 -18.50 17.27
C LEU A 353 -8.78 -18.66 18.80
N PRO A 354 -9.58 -17.80 19.46
CA PRO A 354 -9.87 -17.89 20.90
C PRO A 354 -10.95 -18.93 21.27
#